data_AF-A0A7W0L3I1-F1
#
_entry.id   AF-A0A7W0L3I1-F1
#
_cell.length_a   1.000
_cell.length_b   1.000
_cell.length_c   1.000
_cell.angle_alpha   90.00
_cell.angle_beta   90.00
_cell.angle_gamma   90.00
#
_symmetry.space_group_name_H-M   'P 1'
#
loop_
_entity.id
_entity.type
_entity.pdbx_description
1 polymer ?
#
loop_
_entity_poly.entity_id
_entity_poly.type
_entity_poly.pdbx_seq_one_letter_code
_entity_poly.pdbx_strand_id
1 'polypeptide(L)'
;MLTACASHEVDLSRQSPATFADEPGGFEIAEVTRVVDGDTIEVRILQRNDGPGACQAKIGGVFSVRLVGIDTPESVKPGTPVQCFAKEASGAAKAMLEGAEVT
;
A
#
# COMPACT_ATOMS: atom_id res chain seq x y z
N MET A 1 32.12 -9.28 6.62
CA MET A 1 32.09 -7.97 5.94
C MET A 1 30.63 -7.54 5.91
N LEU A 2 30.19 -6.74 6.89
CA LEU A 2 28.79 -6.29 7.01
C LEU A 2 28.61 -5.13 6.03
N THR A 3 27.86 -5.37 4.96
CA THR A 3 27.54 -4.36 3.95
C THR A 3 26.67 -3.28 4.59
N ALA A 4 27.23 -2.10 4.78
CA ALA A 4 26.51 -0.92 5.27
C ALA A 4 25.50 -0.47 4.19
N CYS A 5 24.23 -0.42 4.57
CA CYS A 5 23.18 0.16 3.73
C CYS A 5 23.30 1.69 3.78
N ALA A 6 23.55 2.31 2.62
CA ALA A 6 23.67 3.76 2.49
C ALA A 6 22.33 4.45 2.75
N SER A 7 22.38 5.62 3.39
CA SER A 7 21.23 6.52 3.59
C SER A 7 20.69 7.02 2.25
N HIS A 8 19.44 6.68 1.93
CA HIS A 8 18.72 7.23 0.78
C HIS A 8 17.57 8.10 1.29
N GLU A 9 17.43 9.31 0.75
CA GLU A 9 16.26 10.17 0.96
C GLU A 9 15.17 9.78 -0.05
N VAL A 10 13.94 9.60 0.44
CA VAL A 10 12.77 9.30 -0.39
C VAL A 10 11.97 10.57 -0.60
N ASP A 11 11.85 11.04 -1.84
CA ASP A 11 11.00 12.17 -2.21
C ASP A 11 9.56 11.69 -2.48
N LEU A 12 8.66 11.95 -1.53
CA LEU A 12 7.25 11.56 -1.60
C LEU A 12 6.41 12.50 -2.50
N SER A 13 6.99 13.58 -3.03
CA SER A 13 6.26 14.59 -3.83
C SER A 13 6.02 14.19 -5.28
N ARG A 14 6.66 13.10 -5.74
CA ARG A 14 6.56 12.61 -7.12
C ARG A 14 5.88 11.26 -7.19
N GLN A 15 4.56 11.29 -7.40
CA GLN A 15 3.79 10.09 -7.70
C GLN A 15 3.20 10.18 -9.11
N SER A 16 3.43 9.14 -9.91
CA SER A 16 2.69 8.94 -11.16
C SER A 16 1.28 8.42 -10.83
N PRO A 17 0.26 8.68 -11.67
CA PRO A 17 -1.03 8.02 -11.54
C PRO A 17 -0.84 6.51 -11.59
N ALA A 18 -1.45 5.78 -10.66
CA ALA A 18 -1.39 4.32 -10.62
C ALA A 18 -2.26 3.65 -11.71
N THR A 19 -3.20 4.41 -12.29
CA THR A 19 -4.19 3.92 -13.26
C THR A 19 -3.69 4.08 -14.69
N PHE A 20 -3.76 3.01 -15.49
CA PHE A 20 -3.52 3.09 -16.93
C PHE A 20 -4.75 3.66 -17.66
N ALA A 21 -4.52 4.33 -18.80
CA ALA A 21 -5.60 4.96 -19.58
C ALA A 21 -6.69 3.96 -20.06
N ASP A 22 -6.32 2.68 -20.21
CA ASP A 22 -7.19 1.62 -20.72
C ASP A 22 -7.72 0.69 -19.61
N GLU A 23 -7.59 1.04 -18.32
CA GLU A 23 -8.13 0.18 -17.26
C GLU A 23 -9.66 0.08 -17.33
N PRO A 24 -10.22 -1.12 -17.13
CA PRO A 24 -11.66 -1.29 -17.09
C PRO A 24 -12.26 -0.41 -15.99
N GLY A 25 -13.30 0.35 -16.32
CA GLY A 25 -13.98 1.20 -15.34
C GLY A 25 -14.57 0.41 -14.17
N GLY A 26 -14.87 1.11 -13.08
CA GLY A 26 -15.36 0.54 -11.83
C GLY A 26 -14.21 0.29 -10.84
N PHE A 27 -14.42 0.72 -9.61
CA PHE A 27 -13.43 0.69 -8.53
C PHE A 27 -14.12 0.92 -7.18
N GLU A 28 -13.43 0.59 -6.10
CA GLU A 28 -13.84 0.87 -4.74
C GLU A 28 -13.13 2.11 -4.21
N ILE A 29 -13.87 3.00 -3.54
CA ILE A 29 -13.28 4.09 -2.77
C ILE A 29 -13.11 3.57 -1.34
N ALA A 30 -11.91 3.70 -0.79
CA ALA A 30 -11.60 3.16 0.53
C ALA A 30 -10.74 4.13 1.36
N GLU A 31 -10.91 4.06 2.68
CA GLU A 31 -10.06 4.75 3.65
C GLU A 31 -9.00 3.77 4.18
N VAL A 32 -7.74 4.17 4.18
CA VAL A 32 -6.66 3.37 4.76
C VAL A 32 -6.72 3.44 6.29
N THR A 33 -7.06 2.33 6.93
CA THR A 33 -7.18 2.23 8.39
C THR A 33 -5.84 1.93 9.07
N ARG A 34 -4.93 1.24 8.37
CA ARG A 34 -3.62 0.84 8.90
C ARG A 34 -2.63 0.48 7.80
N VAL A 35 -1.37 0.86 7.98
CA VAL A 35 -0.26 0.31 7.19
C VAL A 35 0.37 -0.87 7.94
N VAL A 36 0.35 -2.06 7.32
CA VAL A 36 0.85 -3.31 7.92
C VAL A 36 2.34 -3.48 7.59
N ASP A 37 2.69 -3.37 6.32
CA ASP A 37 4.07 -3.31 5.81
C ASP A 37 4.13 -2.34 4.62
N GLY A 38 5.31 -2.10 4.06
CA GLY A 38 5.47 -1.15 2.95
C GLY A 38 4.73 -1.52 1.65
N ASP A 39 4.30 -2.77 1.49
CA ASP A 39 3.48 -3.26 0.38
C ASP A 39 2.06 -3.71 0.79
N THR A 40 1.72 -3.63 2.07
CA THR A 40 0.48 -4.20 2.61
C THR A 40 -0.24 -3.21 3.50
N ILE A 41 -1.47 -2.86 3.14
CA ILE A 41 -2.33 -1.93 3.88
C ILE A 41 -3.66 -2.60 4.26
N GLU A 42 -4.30 -2.06 5.27
CA GLU A 42 -5.69 -2.35 5.62
C GLU A 42 -6.56 -1.16 5.22
N VAL A 43 -7.68 -1.44 4.56
CA VAL A 43 -8.61 -0.42 4.08
C VAL A 43 -10.05 -0.74 4.48
N ARG A 44 -10.83 0.31 4.73
CA ARG A 44 -12.27 0.26 4.90
C ARG A 44 -12.93 0.74 3.62
N ILE A 45 -13.76 -0.10 3.00
CA ILE A 45 -14.48 0.27 1.78
C ILE A 45 -15.59 1.28 2.14
N LEU A 46 -15.56 2.46 1.54
CA LEU A 46 -16.54 3.52 1.75
C LEU A 46 -17.63 3.47 0.69
N GLN A 47 -17.24 3.33 -0.57
CA GLN A 47 -18.15 3.36 -1.72
C GLN A 47 -17.65 2.45 -2.84
N ARG A 48 -18.54 2.13 -3.79
CA ARG A 48 -18.19 1.44 -5.03
C ARG A 48 -18.74 2.23 -6.21
N ASN A 49 -17.93 2.38 -7.24
CA ASN A 49 -18.37 2.67 -8.58
C ASN A 49 -18.43 1.36 -9.37
N ASP A 50 -19.60 1.00 -9.92
CA ASP A 50 -19.78 -0.26 -10.61
C ASP A 50 -19.08 -0.26 -11.98
N GLY A 51 -18.53 -1.41 -12.35
CA GLY A 51 -17.90 -1.62 -13.63
C GLY A 51 -17.07 -2.91 -13.66
N PRO A 52 -16.50 -3.28 -14.83
CA PRO A 52 -15.71 -4.49 -14.98
C PRO A 52 -14.45 -4.56 -14.09
N GLY A 53 -13.93 -3.42 -13.62
CA GLY A 53 -12.81 -3.34 -12.68
C GLY A 53 -13.22 -3.37 -11.20
N ALA A 54 -14.52 -3.19 -10.90
CA ALA A 54 -14.99 -3.19 -9.52
C ALA A 54 -14.90 -4.60 -8.92
N CYS A 55 -14.38 -4.67 -7.69
CA CYS A 55 -14.32 -5.93 -6.97
C CYS A 55 -15.67 -6.28 -6.32
N GLN A 56 -15.69 -7.35 -5.53
CA GLN A 56 -16.86 -7.77 -4.73
C GLN A 56 -16.71 -7.37 -3.24
N ALA A 57 -15.78 -6.47 -2.92
CA ALA A 57 -15.53 -6.01 -1.56
C ALA A 57 -16.78 -5.32 -0.95
N LYS A 58 -17.20 -5.75 0.24
CA LYS A 58 -18.42 -5.23 0.85
C LYS A 58 -18.20 -3.79 1.34
N ILE A 59 -19.11 -2.88 0.97
CA ILE A 59 -19.14 -1.51 1.52
C ILE A 59 -19.27 -1.57 3.06
N GLY A 60 -18.41 -0.83 3.76
CA GLY A 60 -18.24 -0.86 5.22
C GLY A 60 -17.39 -2.02 5.75
N GLY A 61 -16.95 -2.93 4.87
CA GLY A 61 -16.02 -4.01 5.20
C GLY A 61 -14.57 -3.54 5.29
N VAL A 62 -13.76 -4.28 6.05
CA VAL A 62 -12.33 -4.03 6.23
C VAL A 62 -11.57 -5.16 5.53
N PHE A 63 -10.59 -4.79 4.70
CA PHE A 63 -9.83 -5.73 3.88
C PHE A 63 -8.33 -5.41 3.90
N SER A 64 -7.51 -6.46 3.84
CA SER A 64 -6.08 -6.30 3.60
C SER A 64 -5.81 -6.25 2.10
N VAL A 65 -5.09 -5.22 1.65
CA VAL A 65 -4.74 -4.97 0.25
C VAL A 65 -3.22 -5.06 0.12
N ARG A 66 -2.76 -5.83 -0.86
CA ARG A 66 -1.35 -5.92 -1.23
C ARG A 66 -1.09 -5.12 -2.51
N LEU A 67 -0.10 -4.25 -2.47
CA LEU A 67 0.30 -3.41 -3.59
C LEU A 67 0.99 -4.27 -4.65
N VAL A 68 0.40 -4.37 -5.84
CA VAL A 68 1.00 -5.12 -6.95
C VAL A 68 2.19 -4.34 -7.51
N GLY A 69 3.30 -5.04 -7.77
CA GLY A 69 4.53 -4.43 -8.29
C GLY A 69 5.45 -3.82 -7.22
N ILE A 70 5.07 -3.92 -5.95
CA ILE A 70 5.90 -3.53 -4.80
C ILE A 70 6.05 -4.79 -3.92
N ASP A 71 7.29 -5.23 -3.71
CA ASP A 71 7.61 -6.30 -2.75
C ASP A 71 8.58 -5.70 -1.73
N THR A 72 8.09 -5.44 -0.52
CA THR A 72 8.89 -4.78 0.52
C THR A 72 9.63 -5.78 1.39
N PRO A 73 10.87 -5.44 1.83
CA PRO A 73 11.57 -6.25 2.81
C PRO A 73 10.73 -6.42 4.07
N GLU A 74 10.52 -7.67 4.47
CA GLU A 74 9.57 -8.03 5.53
C GLU A 74 9.97 -7.47 6.90
N SER A 75 9.04 -6.77 7.56
CA SER A 75 9.25 -6.18 8.89
C SER A 75 8.50 -6.86 10.03
N VAL A 76 7.46 -7.66 9.76
CA VAL A 76 6.49 -8.13 10.76
C VAL A 76 6.39 -9.66 10.91
N LYS A 77 6.92 -10.44 9.96
CA LYS A 77 6.85 -11.92 9.98
C LYS A 77 7.54 -12.54 11.20
N PRO A 78 6.81 -13.25 12.07
CA PRO A 78 7.38 -13.95 13.20
C PRO A 78 8.45 -14.96 12.77
N GLY A 79 9.59 -14.97 13.48
CA GLY A 79 10.69 -15.91 13.22
C GLY A 79 11.63 -15.53 12.07
N THR A 80 11.49 -14.36 11.47
CA THR A 80 12.42 -13.82 10.47
C THR A 80 13.09 -12.55 11.02
N PRO A 81 14.41 -12.34 10.82
CA PRO A 81 15.03 -11.07 11.17
C PRO A 81 14.45 -9.95 10.32
N VAL A 82 14.30 -8.75 10.91
CA VAL A 82 13.93 -7.53 10.18
C VAL A 82 14.93 -7.33 9.05
N GLN A 83 14.43 -7.23 7.83
CA GLN A 83 15.27 -7.08 6.64
C GLN A 83 15.76 -5.64 6.47
N CYS A 84 16.83 -5.44 5.70
CA CYS A 84 17.36 -4.09 5.44
C CYS A 84 16.29 -3.21 4.78
N PHE A 85 16.18 -1.95 5.21
CA PHE A 85 15.21 -0.95 4.75
C PHE A 85 13.73 -1.23 5.07
N ALA A 86 13.42 -2.30 5.81
CA ALA A 86 12.04 -2.67 6.12
C ALA A 86 11.30 -1.58 6.93
N LYS A 87 12.00 -0.89 7.85
CA LYS A 87 11.43 0.20 8.67
C LYS A 87 11.21 1.46 7.85
N GLU A 88 12.14 1.78 6.97
CA GLU A 88 12.13 2.95 6.10
C GLU A 88 10.99 2.82 5.07
N ALA A 89 10.84 1.65 4.46
CA ALA A 89 9.74 1.34 3.53
C ALA A 89 8.37 1.46 4.22
N SER A 90 8.22 0.85 5.39
CA SER A 90 7.01 0.98 6.23
C SER A 90 6.74 2.44 6.64
N GLY A 91 7.78 3.20 6.97
CA GLY A 91 7.67 4.62 7.35
C GLY A 91 7.19 5.50 6.20
N ALA A 92 7.72 5.28 4.99
CA ALA A 92 7.29 5.99 3.79
C ALA A 92 5.83 5.67 3.45
N ALA A 93 5.44 4.39 3.48
CA ALA A 93 4.06 3.98 3.24
C ALA A 93 3.09 4.62 4.25
N LYS A 94 3.44 4.67 5.54
CA LYS A 94 2.65 5.38 6.56
C LYS A 94 2.51 6.87 6.27
N ALA A 95 3.61 7.55 5.96
CA ALA A 95 3.58 8.97 5.67
C ALA A 95 2.70 9.33 4.45
N MET A 96 2.52 8.40 3.52
CA MET A 96 1.74 8.60 2.30
C MET A 96 0.28 8.16 2.42
N LEU A 97 0.03 7.05 3.10
CA LEU A 97 -1.24 6.32 3.00
C LEU A 97 -2.05 6.34 4.28
N GLU A 98 -1.46 6.55 5.46
CA GLU A 98 -2.20 6.44 6.72
C GLU A 98 -3.31 7.51 6.81
N GLY A 99 -4.57 7.06 6.91
CA GLY A 99 -5.75 7.94 6.90
C GLY A 99 -6.10 8.55 5.54
N ALA A 100 -5.44 8.14 4.45
CA ALA A 100 -5.74 8.60 3.11
C ALA A 100 -6.99 7.91 2.54
N GLU A 101 -7.73 8.63 1.70
CA GLU A 101 -8.73 8.04 0.81
C GLU A 101 -8.05 7.61 -0.50
N VAL A 102 -8.32 6.38 -0.92
CA VAL A 102 -7.69 5.73 -2.08
C VAL A 102 -8.75 5.06 -2.97
N THR A 103 -8.40 4.85 -4.24
CA THR A 103 -9.23 4.23 -5.28
C THR A 103 -8.46 3.14 -6.01
#